data_AF-A0A2N1GRQ2-F1
#
_entry.id   AF-A0A2N1GRQ2-F1
#
_cell.length_a   1.000
_cell.length_b   1.000
_cell.length_c   1.000
_cell.angle_alpha   90.00
_cell.angle_beta   90.00
_cell.angle_gamma   90.00
#
_symmetry.space_group_name_H-M   'P 1'
#
loop_
_entity.id
_entity.type
_entity.pdbx_description
1 polymer ?
#
loop_
_entity_poly.entity_id
_entity_poly.type
_entity_poly.pdbx_seq_one_letter_code
_entity_poly.pdbx_strand_id
1 'polypeptide(L)'
;MDLKPLVFAALIGFPITPVLADTPPLDGHYYLTGAMEMGAELLLRKDGTFDAGVAYGSADGFAKGTWKVENQTVVLESTAKPASNSDLGGLFQDLQLAIEPNCLAVDFGNGKACFRRQ
;
A
#
# COMPACT_ATOMS: atom_id res chain seq x y z
N MET A 1 57.44 0.82 42.28
CA MET A 1 57.00 1.07 40.89
C MET A 1 55.89 0.08 40.62
N ASP A 2 54.67 0.61 40.58
CA ASP A 2 53.37 -0.05 40.73
C ASP A 2 53.02 -1.08 39.65
N LEU A 3 52.31 -2.13 40.08
CA LEU A 3 51.55 -3.09 39.26
C LEU A 3 50.06 -2.67 39.25
N LYS A 4 49.43 -2.55 38.07
CA LYS A 4 48.00 -2.86 37.73
C LYS A 4 47.47 -2.02 36.54
N PRO A 5 46.34 -2.39 35.89
CA PRO A 5 45.93 -3.71 35.40
C PRO A 5 45.45 -3.65 33.93
N LEU A 6 45.40 -4.82 33.29
CA LEU A 6 44.72 -5.05 32.02
C LEU A 6 43.20 -4.91 32.22
N VAL A 7 42.53 -4.04 31.46
CA VAL A 7 41.06 -3.95 31.44
C VAL A 7 40.53 -4.77 30.25
N PHE A 8 39.95 -5.93 30.55
CA PHE A 8 39.09 -6.67 29.64
C PHE A 8 37.69 -6.02 29.65
N ALA A 9 37.33 -5.32 28.58
CA ALA A 9 35.97 -4.87 28.36
C ALA A 9 35.20 -5.98 27.63
N ALA A 10 34.38 -6.73 28.38
CA ALA A 10 33.41 -7.67 27.82
C ALA A 10 32.25 -6.88 27.20
N LEU A 11 32.19 -6.83 25.87
CA LEU A 11 31.02 -6.37 25.13
C LEU A 11 29.92 -7.43 25.24
N ILE A 12 28.98 -7.20 26.15
CA ILE A 12 27.75 -7.99 26.28
C ILE A 12 26.95 -7.76 25.00
N GLY A 13 26.94 -8.76 24.12
CA GLY A 13 26.10 -8.77 22.92
C GLY A 13 24.63 -8.80 23.32
N PHE A 14 23.94 -7.67 23.19
CA PHE A 14 22.49 -7.65 23.22
C PHE A 14 21.98 -8.43 21.99
N PRO A 15 21.20 -9.51 22.15
CA PRO A 15 20.54 -10.12 21.01
C PRO A 15 19.58 -9.10 20.40
N ILE A 16 19.90 -8.62 19.21
CA ILE A 16 18.96 -7.87 18.38
C ILE A 16 17.92 -8.90 17.93
N THR A 17 16.85 -9.08 18.69
CA THR A 17 15.67 -9.79 18.19
C THR A 17 15.07 -8.90 17.11
N PRO A 18 15.03 -9.33 15.83
CA PRO A 18 14.25 -8.60 14.85
C PRO A 18 12.80 -8.64 15.34
N VAL A 19 12.28 -7.47 15.72
CA VAL A 19 10.85 -7.28 15.89
C VAL A 19 10.28 -7.51 14.49
N LEU A 20 9.64 -8.65 14.26
CA LEU A 20 8.73 -8.79 13.12
C LEU A 20 7.64 -7.76 13.40
N ALA A 21 7.76 -6.58 12.79
CA ALA A 21 6.71 -5.59 12.85
C ALA A 21 5.47 -6.27 12.26
N ASP A 22 4.48 -6.52 13.12
CA ASP A 22 3.20 -7.08 12.73
C ASP A 22 2.55 -6.02 11.84
N THR A 23 2.74 -6.16 10.53
CA THR A 23 2.20 -5.21 9.57
C THR A 23 0.69 -5.37 9.66
N PRO A 24 -0.08 -4.32 10.01
CA PRO A 24 -1.52 -4.43 10.14
C PRO A 24 -2.07 -5.10 8.87
N PRO A 25 -3.00 -6.07 9.01
CA PRO A 25 -3.54 -6.79 7.87
C PRO A 25 -4.01 -5.79 6.83
N LEU A 26 -3.55 -5.89 5.58
CA LEU A 26 -3.88 -4.93 4.52
C LEU A 26 -5.23 -5.20 3.87
N ASP A 27 -5.85 -6.35 4.10
CA ASP A 27 -7.23 -6.57 3.71
C ASP A 27 -8.17 -5.56 4.40
N GLY A 28 -9.19 -5.12 3.67
CA GLY A 28 -10.11 -4.09 4.13
C GLY A 28 -10.76 -3.33 2.98
N HIS A 29 -11.73 -2.51 3.33
CA HIS A 29 -12.40 -1.60 2.40
C HIS A 29 -11.83 -0.20 2.55
N TYR A 30 -11.42 0.40 1.44
CA TYR A 30 -10.73 1.67 1.40
C TYR A 30 -11.46 2.66 0.52
N TYR A 31 -11.49 3.90 0.97
CA TYR A 31 -12.12 5.01 0.29
C TYR A 31 -11.08 6.07 -0.04
N LEU A 32 -11.08 6.53 -1.28
CA LEU A 32 -10.17 7.57 -1.75
C LEU A 32 -10.50 8.90 -1.07
N THR A 33 -9.45 9.57 -0.58
CA THR A 33 -9.51 10.89 0.02
C THR A 33 -8.40 11.76 -0.54
N GLY A 34 -8.65 13.06 -0.68
CA GLY A 34 -7.65 14.02 -1.18
C GLY A 34 -7.59 14.16 -2.71
N ALA A 35 -8.50 13.51 -3.45
CA ALA A 35 -8.70 13.76 -4.88
C ALA A 35 -9.96 14.62 -5.07
N MET A 36 -9.83 15.76 -5.75
CA MET A 36 -10.97 16.64 -6.07
C MET A 36 -11.81 16.02 -7.20
N GLU A 37 -13.14 16.09 -7.09
CA GLU A 37 -14.10 15.67 -8.12
C GLU A 37 -14.06 14.18 -8.51
N MET A 38 -13.24 13.38 -7.83
CA MET A 38 -13.06 11.95 -8.06
C MET A 38 -13.36 11.17 -6.78
N GLY A 39 -14.23 10.17 -6.89
CA GLY A 39 -14.44 9.16 -5.85
C GLY A 39 -13.89 7.82 -6.32
N ALA A 40 -13.21 7.09 -5.44
CA ALA A 40 -12.83 5.71 -5.71
C ALA A 40 -12.89 4.86 -4.44
N GLU A 41 -13.18 3.58 -4.63
CA GLU A 41 -13.24 2.56 -3.60
C GLU A 41 -12.35 1.39 -3.99
N LEU A 42 -11.71 0.78 -3.00
CA LEU A 42 -10.85 -0.38 -3.17
C LEU A 42 -11.13 -1.38 -2.05
N LEU A 43 -11.50 -2.60 -2.41
CA LEU A 43 -11.67 -3.71 -1.50
C LEU A 43 -10.51 -4.69 -1.70
N LEU A 44 -9.61 -4.78 -0.70
CA LEU A 44 -8.57 -5.80 -0.65
C LEU A 44 -9.07 -6.98 0.19
N ARG A 45 -9.05 -8.19 -0.36
CA ARG A 45 -9.45 -9.41 0.36
C ARG A 45 -8.25 -10.21 0.83
N LYS A 46 -8.45 -10.97 1.91
CA LYS A 46 -7.43 -11.88 2.49
C LYS A 46 -6.93 -12.96 1.54
N ASP A 47 -7.73 -13.33 0.53
CA ASP A 47 -7.36 -14.32 -0.48
C ASP A 47 -6.46 -13.76 -1.59
N GLY A 48 -6.05 -12.49 -1.49
CA GLY A 48 -5.21 -11.84 -2.49
C GLY A 48 -5.98 -11.29 -3.68
N THR A 49 -7.32 -11.27 -3.65
CA THR A 49 -8.14 -10.64 -4.70
C THR A 49 -8.58 -9.23 -4.33
N PHE A 50 -8.89 -8.40 -5.34
CA PHE A 50 -9.46 -7.09 -5.14
C PHE A 50 -10.69 -6.82 -6.03
N ASP A 51 -11.56 -5.92 -5.56
CA ASP A 51 -12.51 -5.17 -6.38
C ASP A 51 -12.24 -3.69 -6.20
N ALA A 52 -12.39 -2.91 -7.27
CA ALA A 52 -12.24 -1.47 -7.24
C ALA A 52 -13.30 -0.79 -8.12
N GLY A 53 -13.67 0.42 -7.73
CA GLY A 53 -14.59 1.28 -8.47
C GLY A 53 -14.10 2.72 -8.42
N VAL A 54 -14.36 3.48 -9.48
CA VAL A 54 -14.03 4.91 -9.57
C VAL A 54 -15.15 5.64 -10.30
N ALA A 55 -15.38 6.88 -9.91
CA ALA A 55 -16.29 7.79 -10.57
C ALA A 55 -15.65 9.19 -10.68
N TYR A 56 -15.78 9.80 -11.84
CA TYR A 56 -15.38 11.18 -12.13
C TYR A 56 -16.39 11.82 -13.08
N GLY A 57 -17.17 12.79 -12.57
CA GLY A 57 -18.28 13.38 -13.32
C GLY A 57 -19.32 12.32 -13.72
N SER A 58 -19.56 12.15 -15.02
CA SER A 58 -20.47 11.14 -15.57
C SER A 58 -19.79 9.84 -16.01
N ALA A 59 -18.47 9.74 -15.82
CA ALA A 59 -17.70 8.57 -16.18
C ALA A 59 -17.44 7.71 -14.93
N ASP A 60 -17.55 6.41 -15.10
CA ASP A 60 -17.28 5.41 -14.07
C ASP A 60 -16.39 4.30 -14.63
N GLY A 61 -15.86 3.48 -13.72
CA GLY A 61 -15.03 2.37 -14.08
C GLY A 61 -14.86 1.40 -12.94
N PHE A 62 -14.71 0.12 -13.29
CA PHE A 62 -14.57 -0.96 -12.31
C PHE A 62 -13.41 -1.85 -12.71
N ALA A 63 -12.71 -2.37 -11.71
CA ALA A 63 -11.63 -3.31 -11.91
C ALA A 63 -11.70 -4.43 -10.88
N LYS A 64 -11.23 -5.60 -11.29
CA LYS A 64 -11.05 -6.77 -10.43
C LYS A 64 -9.73 -7.42 -10.75
N GLY A 65 -9.13 -8.07 -9.77
CA GLY A 65 -7.94 -8.86 -10.02
C GLY A 65 -7.28 -9.33 -8.74
N THR A 66 -5.96 -9.39 -8.77
CA THR A 66 -5.14 -9.82 -7.64
C THR A 66 -4.29 -8.67 -7.12
N TRP A 67 -3.93 -8.75 -5.84
CA TRP A 67 -3.03 -7.81 -5.22
C TRP A 67 -1.94 -8.53 -4.44
N LYS A 68 -0.80 -7.88 -4.31
CA LYS A 68 0.35 -8.37 -3.55
C LYS A 68 1.11 -7.20 -2.95
N VAL A 69 1.96 -7.50 -1.96
CA VAL A 69 2.88 -6.53 -1.38
C VAL A 69 4.28 -6.80 -1.91
N GLU A 70 4.88 -5.79 -2.54
CA GLU A 70 6.27 -5.81 -2.99
C GLU A 70 6.95 -4.53 -2.53
N ASN A 71 8.09 -4.62 -1.84
CA ASN A 71 8.90 -3.45 -1.45
C ASN A 71 8.09 -2.31 -0.79
N GLN A 72 7.28 -2.62 0.22
CA GLN A 72 6.38 -1.67 0.91
C GLN A 72 5.33 -0.98 0.01
N THR A 73 4.99 -1.62 -1.11
CA THR A 73 4.00 -1.15 -2.07
C THR A 73 2.94 -2.23 -2.28
N VAL A 74 1.67 -1.85 -2.26
CA VAL A 74 0.59 -2.72 -2.75
C VAL A 74 0.53 -2.58 -4.26
N VAL A 75 0.70 -3.70 -4.96
CA VAL A 75 0.62 -3.79 -6.42
C VAL A 75 -0.71 -4.45 -6.79
N LEU A 76 -1.50 -3.79 -7.64
CA LEU A 76 -2.74 -4.33 -8.18
C LEU A 76 -2.52 -4.84 -9.60
N GLU A 77 -2.96 -6.06 -9.88
CA GLU A 77 -2.91 -6.68 -11.20
C GLU A 77 -4.34 -6.99 -11.65
N SER A 78 -4.90 -6.13 -12.51
CA SER A 78 -6.24 -6.32 -13.06
C SER A 78 -6.30 -7.51 -14.02
N THR A 79 -7.36 -8.30 -13.95
CA THR A 79 -7.56 -9.48 -14.83
C THR A 79 -8.08 -9.10 -16.21
N ALA A 80 -8.81 -7.98 -16.31
CA ALA A 80 -9.38 -7.50 -17.55
C ALA A 80 -8.73 -6.17 -17.96
N LYS A 81 -8.38 -6.08 -19.25
CA LYS A 81 -7.98 -4.81 -19.85
C LYS A 81 -9.21 -3.89 -19.98
N PRO A 82 -9.05 -2.55 -19.85
CA PRO A 82 -10.14 -1.61 -20.04
C PRO A 82 -10.81 -1.78 -21.41
N ALA A 83 -12.13 -1.66 -21.43
CA ALA A 83 -12.92 -1.85 -22.65
C ALA A 83 -12.66 -0.74 -23.69
N SER A 84 -12.25 0.44 -23.23
CA SER A 84 -11.95 1.61 -24.06
C SER A 84 -11.08 2.62 -23.30
N ASN A 85 -10.65 3.69 -23.98
CA ASN A 85 -9.88 4.77 -23.32
C ASN A 85 -10.73 5.60 -22.33
N SER A 86 -12.06 5.53 -22.40
CA SER A 86 -12.97 6.22 -21.48
C SER A 86 -13.38 5.36 -20.28
N ASP A 87 -13.00 4.08 -20.27
CA ASP A 87 -13.25 3.19 -19.14
C ASP A 87 -12.25 3.48 -18.02
N LEU A 88 -12.74 4.11 -16.95
CA LEU A 88 -11.89 4.51 -15.83
C LEU A 88 -11.39 3.31 -15.01
N GLY A 89 -11.88 2.08 -15.26
CA GLY A 89 -11.35 0.86 -14.64
C GLY A 89 -9.86 0.67 -14.96
N GLY A 90 -9.40 1.24 -16.07
CA GLY A 90 -7.98 1.26 -16.43
C GLY A 90 -7.06 1.98 -15.46
N LEU A 91 -7.59 2.86 -14.59
CA LEU A 91 -6.81 3.52 -13.56
C LEU A 91 -6.25 2.53 -12.52
N PHE A 92 -6.85 1.35 -12.40
CA PHE A 92 -6.42 0.30 -11.48
C PHE A 92 -5.47 -0.72 -12.13
N GLN A 93 -5.22 -0.63 -13.44
CA GLN A 93 -4.28 -1.53 -14.11
C GLN A 93 -2.86 -1.23 -13.66
N ASP A 94 -2.20 -2.23 -13.07
CA ASP A 94 -0.81 -2.15 -12.58
C ASP A 94 -0.59 -1.03 -11.56
N LEU A 95 -1.66 -0.64 -10.84
CA LEU A 95 -1.63 0.46 -9.88
C LEU A 95 -0.75 0.08 -8.68
N GLN A 96 0.12 1.01 -8.31
CA GLN A 96 1.03 0.88 -7.17
C GLN A 96 0.63 1.88 -6.09
N LEU A 97 0.44 1.36 -4.87
CA LEU A 97 0.06 2.15 -3.71
C LEU A 97 1.14 2.05 -2.64
N ALA A 98 1.78 3.16 -2.30
CA ALA A 98 2.76 3.16 -1.23
C ALA A 98 2.07 2.93 0.13
N ILE A 99 2.62 2.04 0.93
CA ILE A 99 2.09 1.75 2.27
C ILE A 99 2.59 2.82 3.24
N GLU A 100 1.73 3.77 3.57
CA GLU A 100 1.97 4.83 4.55
C GLU A 100 1.06 4.66 5.78
N PRO A 101 1.39 5.24 6.95
CA PRO A 101 0.53 5.16 8.12
C PRO A 101 -0.89 5.69 7.83
N ASN A 102 -1.89 4.81 7.94
CA ASN A 102 -3.31 5.08 7.65
C ASN A 102 -3.61 5.53 6.21
N CYS A 103 -2.73 5.27 5.25
CA CYS A 103 -2.91 5.67 3.86
C CYS A 103 -2.25 4.66 2.93
N LEU A 104 -3.04 4.09 2.01
CA LEU A 104 -2.49 3.51 0.79
C LEU A 104 -2.39 4.65 -0.22
N ALA A 105 -1.18 5.22 -0.33
CA ALA A 105 -0.94 6.45 -1.05
C ALA A 105 -0.83 6.17 -2.55
N VAL A 106 -1.61 6.90 -3.35
CA VAL A 106 -1.48 6.96 -4.80
C VAL A 106 -0.84 8.29 -5.18
N ASP A 107 0.14 8.26 -6.08
CA ASP A 107 0.78 9.45 -6.64
C ASP A 107 0.23 9.69 -8.06
N PHE A 108 -0.41 10.82 -8.27
CA PHE A 108 -0.94 11.24 -9.57
C PHE A 108 0.05 12.10 -10.38
N GLY A 109 1.28 12.27 -9.90
CA GLY A 109 2.33 13.09 -10.50
C GLY A 109 2.19 14.59 -10.23
N ASN A 110 0.99 15.06 -9.90
CA ASN A 110 0.69 16.44 -9.49
C ASN A 110 0.23 16.55 -8.03
N GLY A 111 0.25 15.44 -7.29
CA GLY A 111 -0.22 15.36 -5.92
C GLY A 111 -0.47 13.92 -5.49
N LYS A 112 -0.57 13.72 -4.18
CA LYS A 112 -0.92 12.42 -3.59
C LYS A 112 -2.37 12.40 -3.15
N ALA A 113 -3.04 11.27 -3.34
CA ALA A 113 -4.28 10.95 -2.66
C ALA A 113 -4.11 9.70 -1.80
N CYS A 114 -5.06 9.48 -0.90
CA CYS A 114 -4.99 8.41 0.08
C CYS A 114 -6.24 7.55 0.02
N PHE A 115 -6.06 6.27 -0.27
CA PHE A 115 -7.04 5.25 0.07
C PHE A 115 -6.94 4.99 1.58
N ARG A 116 -7.99 5.39 2.32
CA ARG A 116 -8.09 5.22 3.77
C ARG A 116 -9.06 4.11 4.10
N ARG A 117 -8.67 3.24 5.02
CA ARG A 117 -9.54 2.17 5.49
C ARG A 117 -10.69 2.72 6.31
N GLN A 118 -11.89 2.21 6.10
CA GLN A 118 -13.05 2.43 6.98
C GLN A 118 -13.41 1.16 7.73
#